data_AF-A0A9E7CK53-F1
#
_entry.id   AF-A0A9E7CK53-F1
#
_cell.length_a   1.000
_cell.length_b   1.000
_cell.length_c   1.000
_cell.angle_alpha   90.00
_cell.angle_beta   90.00
_cell.angle_gamma   90.00
#
_symmetry.space_group_name_H-M   'P 1'
#
loop_
_entity.id
_entity.type
_entity.pdbx_description
1 polymer ?
#
loop_
_entity_poly.entity_id
_entity_poly.type
_entity_poly.pdbx_seq_one_letter_code
_entity_poly.pdbx_strand_id
1 'polypeptide(L)'
;MNIQNLYVDHILTINRQQIAMLGIQQTPPASLDWMRTDVSPLKLPKKYFILVPGTSPGQDHKKWPASHYGLIAQHVYEKGYTPIVLGTHHEEKDCQAIQQKCPQTISLIGKTSLFDIPEIARGAVGALGNDTGPMHFCYFSGCPSLYLFSYSSAPDLCGPTEKHGAVLKENNLNNLSVDTVKENLKFRTKD
;
A
#
# COMPACT_ATOMS: atom_id res chain seq x y z
N MET A 1 -18.30 -5.14 31.85
CA MET A 1 -17.52 -4.86 30.63
C MET A 1 -18.12 -3.60 30.01
N ASN A 2 -17.36 -2.50 29.97
CA ASN A 2 -17.90 -1.19 29.62
C ASN A 2 -17.96 -1.03 28.09
N ILE A 3 -19.17 -1.04 27.52
CA ILE A 3 -19.42 -1.08 26.07
C ILE A 3 -19.06 0.25 25.36
N GLN A 4 -18.71 1.29 26.13
CA GLN A 4 -18.49 2.65 25.63
C GLN A 4 -17.17 2.92 24.88
N ASN A 5 -16.21 1.97 24.84
CA ASN A 5 -14.90 2.19 24.18
C ASN A 5 -14.67 1.42 22.86
N LEU A 6 -15.68 0.73 22.32
CA LEU A 6 -15.50 -0.15 21.14
C LEU A 6 -15.19 0.59 19.81
N TYR A 7 -15.14 1.91 19.78
CA TYR A 7 -14.95 2.71 18.56
C TYR A 7 -13.68 3.58 18.55
N VAL A 8 -12.75 3.37 19.50
CA VAL A 8 -11.52 4.18 19.61
C VAL A 8 -10.24 3.38 19.33
N ASP A 9 -10.37 2.05 19.16
CA ASP A 9 -9.24 1.15 18.96
C ASP A 9 -9.06 0.79 17.47
N HIS A 10 -7.82 0.47 17.09
CA HIS A 10 -7.49 -0.06 15.76
C HIS A 10 -8.28 -1.34 15.44
N ILE A 11 -8.68 -1.55 14.19
CA ILE A 11 -9.55 -2.66 13.78
C ILE A 11 -9.01 -4.04 14.17
N LEU A 12 -7.68 -4.23 14.12
CA LEU A 12 -7.06 -5.48 14.58
C LEU A 12 -7.28 -5.73 16.07
N THR A 13 -7.28 -4.68 16.90
CA THR A 13 -7.54 -4.76 18.33
C THR A 13 -9.01 -5.11 18.58
N ILE A 14 -9.94 -4.43 17.88
CA ILE A 14 -11.38 -4.71 17.96
C ILE A 14 -11.66 -6.18 17.60
N ASN A 15 -11.11 -6.66 16.48
CA ASN A 15 -11.31 -8.04 16.04
C ASN A 15 -10.77 -9.05 17.06
N ARG A 16 -9.60 -8.78 17.67
CA ARG A 16 -9.06 -9.64 18.75
C ARG A 16 -9.95 -9.65 19.98
N GLN A 17 -10.48 -8.50 20.39
CA GLN A 17 -11.41 -8.40 21.52
C GLN A 17 -12.69 -9.20 21.24
N GLN A 18 -13.24 -9.11 20.04
CA GLN A 18 -14.42 -9.89 19.63
C GLN A 18 -14.17 -11.40 19.65
N ILE A 19 -13.01 -11.85 19.13
CA ILE A 19 -12.60 -13.25 19.16
C ILE A 19 -12.40 -13.74 20.62
N ALA A 20 -11.85 -12.90 21.49
CA ALA A 20 -11.69 -13.21 22.91
C ALA A 20 -13.03 -13.38 23.64
N MET A 21 -14.08 -12.64 23.26
CA MET A 21 -15.44 -12.83 23.79
C MET A 21 -16.02 -14.22 23.44
N LEU A 22 -15.53 -14.85 22.36
CA LEU A 22 -15.90 -16.21 21.96
C LEU A 22 -15.05 -17.29 22.63
N GLY A 23 -14.19 -16.93 23.60
CA GLY A 23 -13.34 -17.86 24.35
C GLY A 23 -11.95 -18.10 23.75
N ILE A 24 -11.61 -17.44 22.64
CA ILE A 24 -10.28 -17.58 22.00
C ILE A 24 -9.38 -16.44 22.48
N GLN A 25 -8.65 -16.69 23.57
CA GLN A 25 -7.87 -15.66 24.27
C GLN A 25 -6.57 -15.24 23.57
N GLN A 26 -6.03 -16.10 22.70
CA GLN A 26 -4.78 -15.86 21.99
C GLN A 26 -5.00 -16.01 20.49
N THR A 27 -4.57 -15.01 19.74
CA THR A 27 -4.63 -15.00 18.28
C THR A 27 -3.25 -14.65 17.73
N PRO A 28 -2.79 -15.31 16.66
CA PRO A 28 -1.54 -14.92 16.02
C PRO A 28 -1.65 -13.50 15.43
N PRO A 29 -0.51 -12.84 15.14
CA PRO A 29 -0.50 -11.63 14.32
C PRO A 29 -1.23 -11.84 12.99
N ALA A 30 -1.85 -10.79 12.46
CA ALA A 30 -2.50 -10.86 11.16
C ALA A 30 -1.43 -11.12 10.09
N SER A 31 -1.60 -12.20 9.31
CA SER A 31 -0.67 -12.59 8.26
C SER A 31 -1.41 -13.03 7.01
N LEU A 32 -0.79 -12.75 5.85
CA LEU A 32 -1.22 -13.24 4.54
C LEU A 32 -0.39 -14.42 4.05
N ASP A 33 0.40 -15.10 4.90
CA ASP A 33 1.30 -16.19 4.50
C ASP A 33 0.61 -17.34 3.75
N TRP A 34 -0.67 -17.58 4.03
CA TRP A 34 -1.51 -18.57 3.36
C TRP A 34 -1.90 -18.16 1.93
N MET A 35 -1.82 -16.88 1.59
CA MET A 35 -2.20 -16.34 0.28
C MET A 35 -0.99 -16.37 -0.65
N ARG A 36 -0.73 -17.54 -1.23
CA ARG A 36 0.36 -17.83 -2.16
C ARG A 36 -0.20 -18.14 -3.54
N THR A 37 0.29 -17.46 -4.57
CA THR A 37 -0.05 -17.72 -5.97
C THR A 37 1.22 -17.76 -6.81
N ASP A 38 1.17 -18.43 -7.96
CA ASP A 38 2.29 -18.42 -8.90
C ASP A 38 2.26 -17.13 -9.73
N VAL A 39 3.16 -16.19 -9.38
CA VAL A 39 3.33 -14.92 -10.09
C VAL A 39 4.44 -14.97 -11.13
N SER A 40 5.05 -16.14 -11.39
CA SER A 40 6.09 -16.30 -12.42
C SER A 40 5.66 -15.86 -13.82
N PRO A 41 4.38 -16.00 -14.27
CA PRO A 41 3.94 -15.52 -15.57
C PRO A 41 4.02 -14.00 -15.72
N LEU A 42 3.99 -13.24 -14.61
CA LEU A 42 4.12 -11.78 -14.62
C LEU A 42 5.54 -11.30 -14.95
N LYS A 43 6.54 -12.20 -14.90
CA LYS A 43 7.96 -11.93 -15.19
C LYS A 43 8.47 -10.68 -14.46
N LEU A 44 8.22 -10.64 -13.16
CA LEU A 44 8.60 -9.50 -12.32
C LEU A 44 10.13 -9.27 -12.38
N PRO A 45 10.58 -8.01 -12.44
CA PRO A 45 12.00 -7.68 -12.39
C PRO A 45 12.63 -8.11 -11.06
N LYS A 46 13.97 -8.22 -11.02
CA LYS A 46 14.68 -8.72 -9.83
C LYS A 46 14.53 -7.81 -8.61
N LYS A 47 14.44 -6.49 -8.80
CA LYS A 47 14.24 -5.51 -7.72
C LYS A 47 13.25 -4.45 -8.18
N TYR A 48 12.12 -4.35 -7.48
CA TYR A 48 11.04 -3.43 -7.84
C TYR A 48 10.37 -2.78 -6.65
N PHE A 49 9.76 -1.64 -6.92
CA PHE A 49 9.00 -0.85 -5.97
C PHE A 49 7.54 -0.75 -6.45
N ILE A 50 6.59 -1.00 -5.56
CA ILE A 50 5.16 -1.00 -5.89
C ILE A 50 4.57 0.40 -5.71
N LEU A 51 3.77 0.84 -6.67
CA LEU A 51 2.97 2.05 -6.64
C LEU A 51 1.48 1.67 -6.74
N VAL A 52 0.68 2.16 -5.80
CA VAL A 52 -0.78 1.95 -5.77
C VAL A 52 -1.47 3.32 -5.81
N PRO A 53 -1.65 3.92 -7.01
CA PRO A 53 -2.22 5.26 -7.15
C PRO A 53 -3.74 5.30 -6.99
N GLY A 54 -4.41 4.15 -6.98
CA GLY A 54 -5.86 4.03 -6.88
C GLY A 54 -6.39 4.33 -5.47
N THR A 55 -7.70 4.53 -5.41
CA THR A 55 -8.51 4.59 -4.18
C THR A 55 -9.79 3.78 -4.42
N SER A 56 -10.61 3.60 -3.39
CA SER A 56 -11.94 3.01 -3.58
C SER A 56 -12.77 3.83 -4.59
N PRO A 57 -13.61 3.19 -5.42
CA PRO A 57 -14.45 3.89 -6.39
C PRO A 57 -15.22 5.07 -5.78
N GLY A 58 -15.22 6.22 -6.47
CA GLY A 58 -15.87 7.45 -6.00
C GLY A 58 -15.09 8.25 -4.96
N GLN A 59 -13.88 7.82 -4.57
CA GLN A 59 -13.03 8.50 -3.59
C GLN A 59 -11.80 9.15 -4.24
N ASP A 60 -11.94 9.73 -5.43
CA ASP A 60 -10.83 10.40 -6.13
C ASP A 60 -10.25 11.58 -5.33
N HIS A 61 -11.04 12.21 -4.46
CA HIS A 61 -10.57 13.25 -3.53
C HIS A 61 -9.53 12.73 -2.51
N LYS A 62 -9.38 11.40 -2.37
CA LYS A 62 -8.35 10.75 -1.57
C LYS A 62 -7.10 10.38 -2.37
N LYS A 63 -7.04 10.67 -3.67
CA LYS A 63 -5.88 10.34 -4.50
C LYS A 63 -4.80 11.40 -4.32
N TRP A 64 -3.57 10.96 -4.11
CA TRP A 64 -2.41 11.78 -4.41
C TRP A 64 -2.23 11.88 -5.94
N PRO A 65 -1.87 13.04 -6.51
CA PRO A 65 -1.82 13.21 -7.96
C PRO A 65 -0.96 12.16 -8.67
N ALA A 66 -1.47 11.57 -9.75
CA ALA A 66 -0.74 10.56 -10.52
C ALA A 66 0.61 11.08 -11.08
N SER A 67 0.69 12.37 -11.41
CA SER A 67 1.94 13.02 -11.81
C SER A 67 2.99 13.01 -10.70
N HIS A 68 2.57 13.08 -9.43
CA HIS A 68 3.47 12.96 -8.28
C HIS A 68 3.96 11.53 -8.10
N TYR A 69 3.08 10.52 -8.26
CA TYR A 69 3.52 9.12 -8.35
C TYR A 69 4.54 8.91 -9.47
N GLY A 70 4.39 9.59 -10.61
CA GLY A 70 5.37 9.60 -11.70
C GLY A 70 6.76 10.09 -11.28
N LEU A 71 6.83 11.13 -10.44
CA LEU A 71 8.08 11.64 -9.89
C LEU A 71 8.70 10.68 -8.86
N ILE A 72 7.87 9.97 -8.08
CA ILE A 72 8.35 8.90 -7.20
C ILE A 72 8.86 7.71 -8.03
N ALA A 73 8.15 7.32 -9.10
CA ALA A 73 8.56 6.26 -10.01
C ALA A 73 9.95 6.56 -10.60
N GLN A 74 10.17 7.78 -11.07
CA GLN A 74 11.48 8.22 -11.54
C GLN A 74 12.54 8.13 -10.43
N HIS A 75 12.24 8.63 -9.22
CA HIS A 75 13.17 8.60 -8.10
C HIS A 75 13.60 7.17 -7.70
N VAL A 76 12.66 6.22 -7.63
CA VAL A 76 12.99 4.83 -7.26
C VAL A 76 13.72 4.11 -8.40
N TYR A 77 13.44 4.47 -9.65
CA TYR A 77 14.20 3.98 -10.81
C TYR A 77 15.66 4.45 -10.79
N GLU A 78 15.91 5.72 -10.47
CA GLU A 78 17.26 6.27 -10.31
C GLU A 78 18.04 5.60 -9.16
N LYS A 79 17.33 5.05 -8.16
CA LYS A 79 17.92 4.20 -7.10
C LYS A 79 18.19 2.74 -7.53
N GLY A 80 17.85 2.37 -8.76
CA GLY A 80 18.06 1.03 -9.32
C GLY A 80 16.91 0.05 -9.09
N TYR A 81 15.69 0.54 -8.83
CA TYR A 81 14.50 -0.30 -8.64
C TYR A 81 13.47 -0.05 -9.74
N THR A 82 12.94 -1.09 -10.37
CA THR A 82 11.90 -0.94 -11.39
C THR A 82 10.56 -0.55 -10.72
N PRO A 83 9.90 0.56 -11.09
CA PRO A 83 8.58 0.88 -10.57
C PRO A 83 7.52 -0.05 -11.18
N ILE A 84 6.58 -0.51 -10.36
CA ILE A 84 5.44 -1.33 -10.78
C ILE A 84 4.15 -0.67 -10.30
N VAL A 85 3.19 -0.47 -11.20
CA VAL A 85 1.85 0.03 -10.84
C VAL A 85 0.88 -1.13 -10.69
N LEU A 86 0.23 -1.20 -9.52
CA LEU A 86 -0.90 -2.09 -9.25
C LEU A 86 -2.22 -1.31 -9.26
N GLY A 87 -3.28 -1.96 -9.72
CA GLY A 87 -4.62 -1.35 -9.80
C GLY A 87 -5.52 -2.06 -10.79
N THR A 88 -6.69 -1.49 -11.01
CA THR A 88 -7.69 -1.95 -11.96
C THR A 88 -7.70 -1.07 -13.19
N HIS A 89 -8.52 -1.40 -14.19
CA HIS A 89 -8.68 -0.55 -15.38
C HIS A 89 -9.12 0.89 -15.07
N HIS A 90 -9.69 1.16 -13.89
CA HIS A 90 -10.02 2.52 -13.45
C HIS A 90 -8.77 3.40 -13.28
N GLU A 91 -7.61 2.81 -13.01
CA GLU A 91 -6.33 3.50 -12.82
C GLU A 91 -5.50 3.59 -14.11
N GLU A 92 -6.05 3.28 -15.29
CA GLU A 92 -5.29 3.34 -16.55
C GLU A 92 -4.74 4.75 -16.84
N LYS A 93 -5.57 5.79 -16.66
CA LYS A 93 -5.12 7.18 -16.85
C LYS A 93 -4.05 7.58 -15.84
N ASP A 94 -4.19 7.13 -14.60
CA ASP A 94 -3.20 7.37 -13.55
C ASP A 94 -1.87 6.69 -13.91
N CYS A 95 -1.92 5.44 -14.37
CA CYS A 95 -0.76 4.70 -14.84
C CYS A 95 -0.09 5.36 -16.06
N GLN A 96 -0.86 5.87 -17.02
CA GLN A 96 -0.32 6.61 -18.16
C GLN A 96 0.42 7.86 -17.72
N ALA A 97 -0.14 8.65 -16.80
CA ALA A 97 0.52 9.84 -16.26
C ALA A 97 1.83 9.50 -15.52
N ILE A 98 1.86 8.36 -14.81
CA ILE A 98 3.08 7.84 -14.17
C ILE A 98 4.12 7.47 -15.24
N GLN A 99 3.72 6.72 -16.28
CA GLN A 99 4.61 6.28 -17.35
C GLN A 99 5.13 7.43 -18.22
N GLN A 100 4.38 8.52 -18.36
CA GLN A 100 4.87 9.74 -19.01
C GLN A 100 6.08 10.35 -18.29
N LYS A 101 6.16 10.22 -16.96
CA LYS A 101 7.30 10.69 -16.16
C LYS A 101 8.40 9.64 -16.04
N CYS A 102 8.04 8.37 -15.93
CA CYS A 102 8.97 7.24 -15.85
C CYS A 102 8.55 6.12 -16.81
N PRO A 103 9.01 6.14 -18.07
CA PRO A 103 8.65 5.14 -19.09
C PRO A 103 9.04 3.70 -18.73
N GLN A 104 9.99 3.52 -17.80
CA GLN A 104 10.44 2.23 -17.30
C GLN A 104 9.47 1.59 -16.30
N THR A 105 8.41 2.30 -15.91
CA THR A 105 7.36 1.78 -15.04
C THR A 105 6.60 0.65 -15.73
N ILE A 106 6.53 -0.51 -15.08
CA ILE A 106 5.76 -1.66 -15.53
C ILE A 106 4.32 -1.54 -15.02
N SER A 107 3.36 -1.61 -15.93
CA SER A 107 1.95 -1.64 -15.58
C SER A 107 1.45 -3.08 -15.40
N LEU A 108 0.94 -3.38 -14.21
CA LEU A 108 0.18 -4.60 -13.90
C LEU A 108 -1.32 -4.31 -13.73
N ILE A 109 -1.78 -3.14 -14.21
CA ILE A 109 -3.20 -2.77 -14.25
C ILE A 109 -4.01 -3.87 -14.94
N GLY A 110 -5.01 -4.42 -14.24
CA GLY A 110 -5.89 -5.46 -14.77
C GLY A 110 -5.22 -6.81 -15.08
N LYS A 111 -3.94 -6.99 -14.73
CA LYS A 111 -3.16 -8.22 -14.97
C LYS A 111 -3.00 -9.09 -13.73
N THR A 112 -3.61 -8.69 -12.62
CA THR A 112 -3.47 -9.34 -11.32
C THR A 112 -4.85 -9.53 -10.69
N SER A 113 -5.00 -10.60 -9.94
CA SER A 113 -6.09 -10.78 -8.99
C SER A 113 -5.69 -10.23 -7.61
N LEU A 114 -6.67 -10.10 -6.73
CA LEU A 114 -6.41 -9.75 -5.33
C LEU A 114 -5.45 -10.75 -4.64
N PHE A 115 -5.50 -12.02 -5.03
CA PHE A 115 -4.67 -13.10 -4.46
C PHE A 115 -3.21 -13.04 -4.91
N ASP A 116 -2.90 -12.31 -5.98
CA ASP A 116 -1.53 -12.17 -6.48
C ASP A 116 -0.75 -11.07 -5.75
N ILE A 117 -1.45 -10.06 -5.24
CA ILE A 117 -0.83 -8.89 -4.59
C ILE A 117 0.12 -9.29 -3.46
N PRO A 118 -0.22 -10.24 -2.56
CA PRO A 118 0.70 -10.65 -1.51
C PRO A 118 2.01 -11.24 -2.04
N GLU A 119 1.96 -12.11 -3.05
CA GLU A 119 3.18 -12.73 -3.58
C GLU A 119 4.02 -11.70 -4.34
N ILE A 120 3.39 -10.78 -5.08
CA ILE A 120 4.08 -9.64 -5.68
C ILE A 120 4.73 -8.77 -4.59
N ALA A 121 4.05 -8.49 -3.48
CA ALA A 121 4.57 -7.64 -2.42
C ALA A 121 5.73 -8.27 -1.62
N ARG A 122 5.75 -9.60 -1.49
CA ARG A 122 6.86 -10.30 -0.81
C ARG A 122 8.20 -10.07 -1.51
N GLY A 123 8.21 -10.04 -2.84
CA GLY A 123 9.42 -9.75 -3.63
C GLY A 123 9.76 -8.26 -3.80
N ALA A 124 8.84 -7.36 -3.45
CA ALA A 124 9.05 -5.92 -3.63
C ALA A 124 10.03 -5.34 -2.58
N VAL A 125 10.83 -4.35 -2.97
CA VAL A 125 11.70 -3.62 -2.04
C VAL A 125 10.93 -2.61 -1.20
N GLY A 126 9.73 -2.23 -1.60
CA GLY A 126 8.87 -1.31 -0.87
C GLY A 126 7.60 -0.99 -1.66
N ALA A 127 6.63 -0.34 -1.00
CA ALA A 127 5.37 0.08 -1.59
C ALA A 127 4.98 1.50 -1.17
N LEU A 128 4.35 2.24 -2.07
CA LEU A 128 3.72 3.54 -1.83
C LEU A 128 2.28 3.51 -2.38
N GLY A 129 1.33 4.01 -1.62
CA GLY A 129 -0.04 4.14 -2.11
C GLY A 129 -0.93 4.96 -1.19
N ASN A 130 -2.12 5.28 -1.69
CA ASN A 130 -3.17 5.87 -0.88
C ASN A 130 -3.72 4.84 0.14
N ASP A 131 -4.52 5.29 1.10
CA ASP A 131 -5.29 4.43 2.00
C ASP A 131 -6.32 3.59 1.21
N THR A 132 -5.92 2.38 0.79
CA THR A 132 -6.73 1.45 0.00
C THR A 132 -6.35 -0.01 0.27
N GLY A 133 -7.27 -0.92 -0.05
CA GLY A 133 -7.13 -2.37 0.13
C GLY A 133 -5.77 -2.93 -0.30
N PRO A 134 -5.32 -2.73 -1.55
CA PRO A 134 -4.03 -3.24 -2.02
C PRO A 134 -2.82 -2.83 -1.18
N MET A 135 -2.83 -1.64 -0.55
CA MET A 135 -1.75 -1.24 0.35
C MET A 135 -1.71 -2.09 1.62
N HIS A 136 -2.86 -2.43 2.21
CA HIS A 136 -2.93 -3.39 3.32
C HIS A 136 -2.40 -4.78 2.93
N PHE A 137 -2.70 -5.25 1.71
CA PHE A 137 -2.16 -6.51 1.20
C PHE A 137 -0.63 -6.45 1.08
N CYS A 138 -0.07 -5.34 0.60
CA CYS A 138 1.37 -5.16 0.54
C CYS A 138 2.00 -5.23 1.94
N TYR A 139 1.45 -4.46 2.88
CA TYR A 139 1.95 -4.33 4.24
C TYR A 139 1.88 -5.64 5.05
N PHE A 140 0.73 -6.34 5.04
CA PHE A 140 0.57 -7.63 5.74
C PHE A 140 1.31 -8.80 5.06
N SER A 141 1.91 -8.56 3.89
CA SER A 141 2.84 -9.47 3.23
C SER A 141 4.31 -9.19 3.62
N GLY A 142 4.52 -8.31 4.60
CA GLY A 142 5.84 -7.92 5.08
C GLY A 142 6.58 -6.95 4.15
N CYS A 143 5.90 -6.32 3.19
CA CYS A 143 6.50 -5.29 2.33
C CYS A 143 6.55 -3.95 3.08
N PRO A 144 7.72 -3.30 3.19
CA PRO A 144 7.80 -1.96 3.76
C PRO A 144 6.92 -1.00 2.97
N SER A 145 5.98 -0.34 3.65
CA SER A 145 4.88 0.36 3.00
C SER A 145 4.73 1.77 3.54
N LEU A 146 4.68 2.77 2.66
CA LEU A 146 4.30 4.14 2.98
C LEU A 146 2.87 4.40 2.52
N TYR A 147 1.99 4.76 3.45
CA TYR A 147 0.60 5.08 3.18
C TYR A 147 0.37 6.58 3.13
N LEU A 148 -0.46 7.01 2.19
CA LEU A 148 -0.94 8.39 2.06
C LEU A 148 -2.41 8.47 2.50
N PHE A 149 -2.66 9.21 3.58
CA PHE A 149 -4.00 9.38 4.15
C PHE A 149 -4.50 10.82 3.93
N SER A 150 -5.74 10.94 3.46
CA SER A 150 -6.45 12.23 3.40
C SER A 150 -7.18 12.53 4.73
N TYR A 151 -7.90 13.66 4.82
CA TYR A 151 -8.78 13.96 5.95
C TYR A 151 -9.87 12.89 6.18
N SER A 152 -10.33 12.23 5.11
CA SER A 152 -11.51 11.35 5.12
C SER A 152 -11.22 9.90 5.54
N SER A 153 -10.04 9.65 6.13
CA SER A 153 -9.65 8.39 6.76
C SER A 153 -8.81 8.67 8.02
N ALA A 154 -8.93 7.79 9.02
CA ALA A 154 -8.18 7.89 10.26
C ALA A 154 -7.12 6.78 10.34
N PRO A 155 -5.81 7.10 10.25
CA PRO A 155 -4.74 6.12 10.34
C PRO A 155 -4.80 5.26 11.61
N ASP A 156 -5.26 5.82 12.74
CA ASP A 156 -5.34 5.10 14.02
C ASP A 156 -6.35 3.95 14.00
N LEU A 157 -7.31 3.96 13.05
CA LEU A 157 -8.33 2.93 12.92
C LEU A 157 -7.91 1.76 12.03
N CYS A 158 -7.13 2.03 10.97
CA CYS A 158 -6.83 1.03 9.93
C CYS A 158 -5.41 1.07 9.36
N GLY A 159 -4.60 2.06 9.72
CA GLY A 159 -3.24 2.23 9.21
C GLY A 159 -2.27 1.10 9.63
N PRO A 160 -1.04 1.10 9.10
CA PRO A 160 -0.04 0.13 9.51
C PRO A 160 0.30 0.28 11.01
N THR A 161 0.40 -0.84 11.72
CA THR A 161 0.61 -0.88 13.18
C THR A 161 2.00 -1.40 13.61
N GLU A 162 2.82 -1.85 12.66
CA GLU A 162 4.14 -2.47 12.87
C GLU A 162 5.27 -1.65 12.24
N LYS A 163 6.51 -1.98 12.62
CA LYS A 163 7.72 -1.19 12.39
C LYS A 163 8.07 -0.92 10.91
N HIS A 164 7.63 -1.75 9.96
CA HIS A 164 7.95 -1.59 8.53
C HIS A 164 6.92 -0.74 7.76
N GLY A 165 5.88 -0.23 8.43
CA GLY A 165 4.94 0.73 7.85
C GLY A 165 5.23 2.17 8.26
N ALA A 166 4.80 3.12 7.43
CA ALA A 166 4.70 4.53 7.80
C ALA A 166 3.47 5.17 7.17
N VAL A 167 3.05 6.30 7.74
CA VAL A 167 1.91 7.08 7.27
C VAL A 167 2.33 8.53 7.10
N LEU A 168 1.96 9.12 5.97
CA LEU A 168 1.85 10.57 5.81
C LEU A 168 0.38 10.92 5.70
N LYS A 169 -0.07 11.85 6.54
CA LYS A 169 -1.45 12.34 6.52
C LYS A 169 -1.45 13.81 6.16
N GLU A 170 -2.33 14.17 5.24
CA GLU A 170 -2.60 15.56 4.87
C GLU A 170 -4.10 15.73 4.61
N ASN A 171 -4.69 16.89 4.91
CA ASN A 171 -6.13 17.09 4.70
C ASN A 171 -6.51 16.96 3.22
N ASN A 172 -5.71 17.59 2.36
CA ASN A 172 -5.80 17.47 0.91
C ASN A 172 -4.47 16.98 0.37
N LEU A 173 -4.43 15.76 -0.15
CA LEU A 173 -3.19 15.15 -0.64
C LEU A 173 -2.53 15.96 -1.76
N ASN A 174 -3.23 16.83 -2.49
CA ASN A 174 -2.59 17.75 -3.44
C ASN A 174 -1.54 18.66 -2.81
N ASN A 175 -1.64 18.93 -1.50
CA ASN A 175 -0.69 19.73 -0.74
C ASN A 175 0.52 18.93 -0.24
N LEU A 176 0.44 17.60 -0.24
CA LEU A 176 1.53 16.74 0.19
C LEU A 176 2.66 16.76 -0.85
N SER A 177 3.81 17.32 -0.48
CA SER A 177 4.92 17.51 -1.41
C SER A 177 5.61 16.18 -1.75
N VAL A 178 6.11 16.09 -2.98
CA VAL A 178 6.84 14.92 -3.48
C VAL A 178 8.11 14.66 -2.66
N ASP A 179 8.81 15.71 -2.23
CA ASP A 179 10.06 15.55 -1.47
C ASP A 179 9.81 14.99 -0.07
N THR A 180 8.74 15.44 0.60
CA THR A 180 8.30 14.83 1.87
C THR A 180 8.03 13.33 1.69
N VAL A 181 7.37 12.95 0.59
CA VAL A 181 7.12 11.53 0.29
C VAL A 181 8.44 10.78 0.06
N LYS A 182 9.36 11.32 -0.75
CA LYS A 182 10.69 10.71 -1.02
C LYS A 182 11.48 10.44 0.26
N GLU A 183 11.51 11.38 1.19
CA GLU A 183 12.23 11.29 2.46
C GLU A 183 11.66 10.20 3.38
N ASN A 184 10.36 9.92 3.27
CA ASN A 184 9.66 8.97 4.12
C ASN A 184 9.46 7.58 3.49
N LEU A 185 9.89 7.38 2.23
CA LEU A 185 9.79 6.10 1.55
C LEU A 185 10.45 5.00 2.39
N LYS A 186 9.76 3.86 2.50
CA LYS A 186 10.27 2.67 3.19
C LYS A 186 10.83 1.70 2.17
N PHE A 187 12.01 1.18 2.46
CA PHE A 187 12.68 0.15 1.67
C PHE A 187 13.07 -1.02 2.56
N ARG A 188 13.07 -2.23 2.02
CA ARG A 188 13.70 -3.39 2.66
C ARG A 188 15.17 -3.05 2.86
N THR A 189 15.67 -3.26 4.07
CA THR A 189 17.10 -3.22 4.33
C THR A 189 17.77 -4.26 3.43
N LYS A 190 18.88 -3.91 2.79
CA LYS A 190 19.69 -4.89 2.08
C LYS A 190 20.21 -5.87 3.14
N ASP A 191 19.90 -7.16 2.97
CA ASP A 191 20.65 -8.23 3.64
C ASP A 191 22.14 -8.14 3.26
#